data_AF-A0A8K9Y1G9-F1
#
_entry.id   AF-A0A8K9Y1G9-F1
#
_cell.length_a   1.000
_cell.length_b   1.000
_cell.length_c   1.000
_cell.angle_alpha   90.00
_cell.angle_beta   90.00
_cell.angle_gamma   90.00
#
_symmetry.space_group_name_H-M   'P 1'
#
loop_
_entity.id
_entity.type
_entity.pdbx_description
1 polymer ?
#
loop_
_entity_poly.entity_id
_entity_poly.type
_entity_poly.pdbx_seq_one_letter_code
_entity_poly.pdbx_strand_id
1 'polypeptide(L)'
;YFTSSKSTESIEDNSRNTLPETHISTYAGSLHLKKSLVPALYRVIQDSSSELLEPVCHQLFEMYRSSEDRLRRFTLQFLPELVWVYLRITASRDRQSNGCIEALLLGIYNLVTTTTYLNLQN
;
A
#
# COMPACT_ATOMS: atom_id res chain seq x y z
N TYR A 1 -22.63 -46.75 -4.16
CA TYR A 1 -22.86 -46.91 -2.73
C TYR A 1 -21.89 -46.01 -1.97
N PHE A 2 -22.44 -45.09 -1.18
CA PHE A 2 -21.81 -44.19 -0.21
C PHE A 2 -21.09 -45.02 0.88
N THR A 3 -19.87 -44.74 1.35
CA THR A 3 -19.49 -43.79 2.43
C THR A 3 -17.96 -43.92 2.63
N SER A 4 -17.18 -42.83 2.61
CA SER A 4 -16.74 -41.99 3.74
C SER A 4 -15.73 -42.65 4.71
N SER A 5 -14.48 -42.17 4.71
CA SER A 5 -13.85 -41.52 5.89
C SER A 5 -12.33 -41.28 5.71
N LYS A 6 -11.89 -40.08 6.13
CA LYS A 6 -10.51 -39.56 6.32
C LYS A 6 -9.84 -39.03 5.04
N SER A 7 -9.33 -37.80 4.95
CA SER A 7 -8.84 -36.87 5.98
C SER A 7 -9.01 -35.44 5.49
N THR A 8 -9.63 -34.59 6.30
CA THR A 8 -9.54 -33.13 6.23
C THR A 8 -8.11 -32.71 6.55
N GLU A 9 -7.37 -32.21 5.57
CA GLU A 9 -6.02 -31.67 5.78
C GLU A 9 -5.96 -30.26 5.18
N SER A 10 -5.85 -29.30 6.11
CA SER A 10 -5.29 -27.95 5.98
C SER A 10 -5.82 -27.04 4.88
N ILE A 11 -6.90 -26.32 5.21
CA ILE A 11 -7.06 -24.92 4.81
C ILE A 11 -6.01 -24.12 5.59
N GLU A 12 -4.79 -24.01 5.05
CA GLU A 12 -3.88 -22.92 5.43
C GLU A 12 -4.33 -21.67 4.66
N ASP A 13 -5.41 -21.06 5.14
CA ASP A 13 -5.72 -19.67 4.83
C ASP A 13 -4.65 -18.84 5.54
N ASN A 14 -3.56 -18.57 4.82
CA ASN A 14 -2.45 -17.75 5.25
C ASN A 14 -3.03 -16.37 5.57
N SER A 15 -3.33 -16.16 6.85
CA SER A 15 -3.73 -14.93 7.48
C SER A 15 -2.82 -13.80 7.01
N ARG A 16 -3.26 -13.06 5.97
CA ARG A 16 -2.85 -11.68 5.76
C ARG A 16 -3.18 -11.00 7.06
N ASN A 17 -2.15 -10.71 7.87
CA ASN A 17 -2.21 -10.01 9.15
C ASN A 17 -2.88 -8.65 8.96
N THR A 18 -4.19 -8.68 8.81
CA THR A 18 -5.06 -7.52 8.76
C THR A 18 -5.20 -7.13 10.22
N LEU A 19 -4.49 -6.07 10.58
CA LEU A 19 -4.57 -5.48 11.91
C LEU A 19 -6.06 -5.26 12.24
N PRO A 20 -6.52 -5.65 13.44
CA PRO A 20 -7.92 -5.47 13.81
C PRO A 20 -8.30 -3.98 13.68
N GLU A 21 -9.50 -3.70 13.16
CA GLU A 21 -9.96 -2.37 12.75
C GLU A 21 -9.82 -1.30 13.85
N THR A 22 -9.86 -1.69 15.12
CA THR A 22 -9.63 -0.85 16.31
C THR A 22 -8.17 -0.42 16.52
N HIS A 23 -7.19 -1.21 16.08
CA HIS A 23 -5.78 -0.85 16.11
C HIS A 23 -5.41 0.10 14.98
N ILE A 24 -6.17 0.10 13.87
CA ILE A 24 -5.92 0.95 12.71
C ILE A 24 -6.16 2.43 13.03
N SER A 25 -7.25 2.75 13.74
CA SER A 25 -7.55 4.13 14.15
C SER A 25 -6.55 4.65 15.21
N THR A 26 -6.13 3.79 16.14
CA THR A 26 -5.08 4.10 17.14
C THR A 26 -3.70 4.28 16.48
N TYR A 27 -3.38 3.44 15.49
CA TYR A 27 -2.18 3.56 14.66
C TYR A 27 -2.18 4.86 13.84
N ALA A 28 -3.31 5.20 13.21
CA ALA A 28 -3.50 6.46 12.49
C ALA A 28 -3.30 7.69 13.39
N GLY A 29 -3.80 7.64 14.63
CA GLY A 29 -3.61 8.70 15.61
C GLY A 29 -2.17 8.87 16.09
N SER A 30 -1.38 7.79 16.13
CA SER A 30 0.00 7.79 16.63
C SER A 30 1.07 8.01 15.55
N LEU A 31 0.73 7.85 14.27
CA LEU A 31 1.63 8.10 13.12
C LEU A 31 2.21 9.51 13.12
N HIS A 32 1.39 10.53 13.42
CA HIS A 32 1.83 11.93 13.53
C HIS A 32 2.82 12.16 14.68
N LEU A 33 2.85 11.28 15.68
CA LEU A 33 3.75 11.39 16.84
C LEU A 33 5.18 10.92 16.51
N LYS A 34 5.36 10.14 15.43
CA LYS A 34 6.66 9.65 14.95
C LYS A 34 7.30 10.68 14.01
N LYS A 35 7.77 11.80 14.56
CA LYS A 35 8.33 12.94 13.79
C LYS A 35 9.46 12.57 12.81
N SER A 36 10.20 11.50 13.06
CA SER A 36 11.28 11.01 12.18
C SER A 36 10.80 10.11 11.04
N LEU A 37 9.56 9.61 11.09
CA LEU A 37 9.04 8.62 10.15
C LEU A 37 8.88 9.21 8.75
N VAL A 38 8.25 10.38 8.62
CA VAL A 38 8.00 11.00 7.32
C VAL A 38 9.32 11.28 6.58
N PRO A 39 10.34 11.91 7.18
CA PRO A 39 11.65 12.06 6.54
C PRO A 39 12.32 10.74 6.15
N ALA A 40 12.18 9.69 6.97
CA ALA A 40 12.75 8.38 6.66
C ALA A 40 12.06 7.73 5.45
N LEU A 41 10.74 7.84 5.35
CA LEU A 41 9.97 7.34 4.21
C LEU A 41 10.34 8.08 2.92
N TYR A 42 10.50 9.41 2.96
CA TYR A 42 11.00 10.17 1.81
C TYR A 42 12.36 9.66 1.34
N ARG A 43 13.30 9.39 2.26
CA ARG A 43 14.63 8.86 1.90
C ARG A 43 14.54 7.49 1.21
N VAL A 44 13.70 6.59 1.72
CA VAL A 44 13.48 5.27 1.12
C VAL A 44 12.85 5.41 -0.28
N ILE A 45 11.85 6.28 -0.44
CA ILE A 45 11.20 6.52 -1.75
C ILE A 45 12.19 7.11 -2.77
N GLN A 46 13.06 8.02 -2.34
CA GLN A 46 14.04 8.67 -3.20
C GLN A 46 15.17 7.73 -3.66
N ASP A 47 15.52 6.76 -2.82
CA ASP A 47 16.50 5.72 -3.10
C ASP A 47 15.84 4.51 -3.78
N SER A 48 15.84 4.53 -5.11
CA SER A 48 15.33 3.44 -5.92
C SER A 48 16.13 2.13 -5.78
N SER A 49 17.29 2.12 -5.14
CA SER A 49 18.03 0.89 -4.87
C SER A 49 17.72 0.29 -3.48
N SER A 50 16.87 0.94 -2.69
CA SER A 50 16.57 0.52 -1.33
C SER A 50 15.77 -0.78 -1.29
N GLU A 51 16.26 -1.77 -0.55
CA GLU A 51 15.54 -3.02 -0.24
C GLU A 51 14.24 -2.78 0.54
N LEU A 52 14.11 -1.63 1.20
CA LEU A 52 12.93 -1.24 1.97
C LEU A 52 11.82 -0.63 1.09
N LEU A 53 12.10 -0.35 -0.18
CA LEU A 53 11.16 0.37 -1.04
C LEU A 53 9.88 -0.42 -1.31
N GLU A 54 10.00 -1.71 -1.63
CA GLU A 54 8.83 -2.58 -1.87
C GLU A 54 7.92 -2.71 -0.64
N PRO A 55 8.42 -3.07 0.57
CA PRO A 55 7.55 -3.15 1.75
C PRO A 55 6.97 -1.79 2.14
N VAL A 56 7.67 -0.68 1.91
CA VAL A 56 7.13 0.67 2.11
C VAL A 56 5.99 0.96 1.13
N CYS A 57 6.16 0.65 -0.16
CA CYS A 57 5.10 0.83 -1.16
C CYS A 57 3.86 -0.01 -0.81
N HIS A 58 4.07 -1.25 -0.38
CA HIS A 58 2.99 -2.13 0.07
C HIS A 58 2.25 -1.54 1.27
N GLN A 59 2.98 -1.08 2.29
CA GLN A 59 2.37 -0.49 3.49
C GLN A 59 1.61 0.80 3.16
N LEU A 60 2.15 1.64 2.27
CA LEU A 60 1.47 2.85 1.79
C LEU A 60 0.15 2.50 1.09
N PHE A 61 0.13 1.44 0.28
CA PHE A 61 -1.08 0.96 -0.37
C PHE A 61 -2.12 0.45 0.64
N GLU A 62 -1.70 -0.35 1.63
CA GLU A 62 -2.59 -0.83 2.69
C GLU A 62 -3.17 0.32 3.54
N MET A 63 -2.37 1.35 3.84
CA MET A 63 -2.85 2.57 4.49
C MET A 63 -3.85 3.34 3.61
N TYR A 64 -3.64 3.37 2.30
CA TYR A 64 -4.55 4.04 1.37
C TYR A 64 -5.87 3.29 1.17
N ARG A 65 -5.86 1.94 1.15
CA ARG A 65 -7.10 1.15 1.01
C ARG A 65 -7.97 1.19 2.26
N SER A 66 -7.42 1.58 3.41
CA SER A 66 -8.16 1.71 4.67
C SER A 66 -9.39 2.61 4.51
N SER A 67 -10.42 2.41 5.32
CA SER A 67 -11.57 3.32 5.47
C SER A 67 -11.21 4.60 6.23
N GLU A 68 -10.04 4.67 6.87
CA GLU A 68 -9.58 5.81 7.65
C GLU A 68 -8.99 6.93 6.77
N ASP A 69 -9.68 8.06 6.69
CA ASP A 69 -9.24 9.23 5.93
C ASP A 69 -7.87 9.78 6.34
N ARG A 70 -7.50 9.62 7.62
CA ARG A 70 -6.17 10.04 8.11
C ARG A 70 -5.05 9.23 7.46
N LEU A 71 -5.24 7.93 7.30
CA LEU A 71 -4.26 7.05 6.65
C LEU A 71 -4.19 7.32 5.14
N ARG A 72 -5.35 7.54 4.50
CA ARG A 72 -5.40 7.97 3.10
C ARG A 72 -4.62 9.26 2.87
N ARG A 73 -4.88 10.30 3.67
CA ARG A 73 -4.17 11.59 3.60
C ARG A 73 -2.68 11.42 3.89
N PHE A 74 -2.31 10.56 4.84
CA PHE A 74 -0.92 10.25 5.13
C PHE A 74 -0.21 9.61 3.93
N THR A 75 -0.82 8.64 3.23
CA THR A 75 -0.23 8.07 2.00
C THR A 75 -0.12 9.13 0.90
N LEU A 76 -1.18 9.93 0.70
CA LEU A 76 -1.24 10.93 -0.38
C LEU A 76 -0.18 12.03 -0.27
N GLN A 77 0.35 12.31 0.93
CA GLN A 77 1.44 13.29 1.08
C GLN A 77 2.72 12.90 0.33
N PHE A 78 2.93 11.59 0.09
CA PHE A 78 4.09 11.07 -0.64
C PHE A 78 3.88 10.98 -2.16
N LEU A 79 2.64 11.20 -2.63
CA LEU A 79 2.28 11.06 -4.04
C LEU A 79 3.15 11.91 -4.98
N PRO A 80 3.45 13.19 -4.69
CA PRO A 80 4.31 14.00 -5.55
C PRO A 80 5.70 13.40 -5.73
N GLU A 81 6.28 12.84 -4.67
CA GLU A 81 7.61 12.22 -4.70
C GLU A 81 7.59 10.89 -5.45
N LEU A 82 6.57 10.06 -5.22
CA LEU A 82 6.38 8.80 -5.94
C LEU A 82 6.27 9.02 -7.46
N VAL A 83 5.49 10.03 -7.88
CA VAL A 83 5.37 10.41 -9.29
C VAL A 83 6.71 10.91 -9.83
N TRP A 84 7.41 11.77 -9.09
CA TRP A 84 8.72 12.27 -9.49
C TRP A 84 9.74 11.14 -9.70
N VAL A 85 9.87 10.22 -8.74
CA VAL A 85 10.80 9.09 -8.82
C VAL A 85 10.42 8.16 -9.96
N TYR A 86 9.13 7.86 -10.14
CA TYR A 86 8.63 7.07 -11.27
C TYR A 86 9.05 7.69 -12.60
N LEU A 87 8.75 8.98 -12.82
CA LEU A 87 9.11 9.67 -14.05
C LEU A 87 10.62 9.71 -14.29
N ARG A 88 11.42 9.91 -13.23
CA ARG A 88 12.89 9.90 -13.31
C ARG A 88 13.43 8.55 -13.78
N ILE A 89 12.91 7.44 -13.23
CA ILE A 89 13.30 6.07 -13.62
C ILE A 89 12.86 5.77 -15.06
N THR A 90 11.62 6.15 -15.42
CA THR A 90 11.12 5.96 -16.78
C THR A 90 11.95 6.73 -17.81
N ALA A 91 12.35 7.97 -17.48
CA ALA A 91 13.14 8.82 -18.36
C ALA A 91 14.59 8.32 -18.52
N SER A 92 15.20 7.73 -17.49
CA SER A 92 16.57 7.20 -17.55
C SER A 92 16.70 5.93 -18.40
N ARG A 93 15.58 5.33 -18.85
CA ARG A 93 15.53 4.02 -19.52
C ARG A 93 16.21 2.91 -18.74
N ASP A 94 16.36 3.11 -17.42
CA ASP A 94 16.95 2.11 -16.56
C ASP A 94 15.94 0.96 -16.40
N ARG A 95 16.32 -0.23 -16.89
CA ARG A 95 15.45 -1.41 -16.90
C ARG A 95 15.39 -2.11 -15.55
N GLN A 96 16.13 -1.63 -14.55
CA GLN A 96 15.87 -1.97 -13.14
C GLN A 96 14.65 -1.18 -12.67
N SER A 97 13.49 -1.51 -13.23
CA SER A 97 12.24 -0.85 -12.89
C SER A 97 11.76 -1.34 -11.53
N ASN A 98 11.67 -0.43 -10.57
CA ASN A 98 10.97 -0.69 -9.31
C ASN A 98 9.46 -0.74 -9.56
N GLY A 99 8.98 -1.89 -10.03
CA GLY A 99 7.56 -2.12 -10.32
C GLY A 99 6.65 -1.88 -9.11
N CYS A 100 7.19 -1.84 -7.89
CA CYS A 100 6.44 -1.51 -6.68
C CYS A 100 5.89 -0.08 -6.66
N ILE A 101 6.62 0.92 -7.19
CA ILE A 101 6.11 2.30 -7.30
C ILE A 101 5.00 2.38 -8.35
N GLU A 102 5.19 1.74 -9.49
CA GLU A 102 4.18 1.66 -10.54
C GLU A 102 2.90 0.97 -10.04
N ALA A 103 3.05 -0.18 -9.37
CA ALA A 103 1.94 -0.92 -8.77
C ALA A 103 1.19 -0.09 -7.72
N LEU A 104 1.91 0.67 -6.87
CA LEU A 104 1.30 1.57 -5.89
C LEU A 104 0.49 2.68 -6.59
N LEU A 105 1.09 3.36 -7.57
CA LEU A 105 0.42 4.45 -8.30
C LEU A 105 -0.81 3.96 -9.07
N LEU A 106 -0.69 2.82 -9.77
CA LEU A 106 -1.82 2.17 -10.44
C LEU A 106 -2.90 1.76 -9.44
N GLY A 107 -2.51 1.20 -8.29
CA GLY A 107 -3.44 0.85 -7.21
C GLY A 107 -4.21 2.07 -6.71
N ILE A 108 -3.53 3.17 -6.41
CA ILE A 108 -4.15 4.43 -5.98
C ILE A 108 -5.14 4.93 -7.04
N TYR A 109 -4.71 5.00 -8.30
CA TYR A 109 -5.56 5.44 -9.42
C TYR A 109 -6.83 4.60 -9.55
N ASN A 110 -6.69 3.27 -9.51
CA ASN A 110 -7.82 2.35 -9.62
C ASN A 110 -8.82 2.56 -8.48
N LEU A 111 -8.36 2.67 -7.24
CA LEU A 111 -9.23 2.89 -6.08
C LEU A 111 -9.99 4.23 -6.16
N VAL A 112 -9.34 5.33 -6.56
CA VAL A 112 -10.03 6.63 -6.77
C VAL A 112 -11.10 6.49 -7.84
N THR A 113 -10.73 5.87 -8.96
CA THR A 113 -11.58 5.73 -10.14
C THR A 113 -12.81 4.88 -9.81
N THR A 114 -12.63 3.70 -9.23
CA THR A 114 -13.74 2.83 -8.79
C THR A 114 -14.64 3.52 -7.78
N THR A 115 -14.07 4.21 -6.79
CA THR A 115 -14.86 4.95 -5.79
C THR A 115 -15.68 6.06 -6.44
N THR A 116 -15.10 6.80 -7.38
CA THR A 116 -15.78 7.90 -8.08
C THR A 116 -16.92 7.38 -8.96
N TYR A 117 -16.70 6.30 -9.72
CA TYR A 117 -17.75 5.69 -10.54
C TYR A 117 -18.94 5.18 -9.71
N LEU A 118 -18.69 4.55 -8.56
CA LEU A 118 -19.76 4.07 -7.68
C LEU A 118 -20.59 5.21 -7.06
N ASN A 119 -19.95 6.34 -6.73
CA ASN A 119 -20.66 7.51 -6.20
C ASN A 119 -21.51 8.23 -7.25
N LEU A 120 -21.19 8.09 -8.55
CA LEU A 120 -22.00 8.66 -9.63
C LEU A 120 -23.22 7.82 -10.01
N GLN A 121 -23.30 6.56 -9.55
CA GLN A 121 -24.44 5.66 -9.78
C GLN A 121 -25.47 5.63 -8.64
N ASN A 122 -25.24 6.37 -7.56
CA ASN A 122 -26.18 6.58 -6.45
C ASN A 122 -26.65 8.03 -6.40
#